data_AF-A0A1C2GH79-F1
#
_entry.id   AF-A0A1C2GH79-F1
#
_cell.length_a   1.000
_cell.length_b   1.000
_cell.length_c   1.000
_cell.angle_alpha   90.00
_cell.angle_beta   90.00
_cell.angle_gamma   90.00
#
_symmetry.space_group_name_H-M   'P 1'
#
loop_
_entity.id
_entity.type
_entity.pdbx_description
1 polymer ?
#
loop_
_entity_poly.entity_id
_entity_poly.type
_entity_poly.pdbx_seq_one_letter_code
_entity_poly.pdbx_strand_id
1 'polypeptide(L)'
;MKALNLLTAALLSTTAVFAQATTPATKAQMKDLRQDIRAKNNDKAAAEKDIRKGDYADAKTEINAAKTERADIKTDAAALKSEGVAHPVAKAGAQVKAIDEKKVRTDEKDLRADKKAAAADVKKGDYADAKTEVKDAKADRKDLKQDVRTAKRDGIKHPVRRAR
;
A
#
# COMPACT_ATOMS: atom_id res chain seq x y z
N MET A 1 -18.59 -76.29 26.03
CA MET A 1 -17.73 -75.32 26.75
C MET A 1 -17.30 -74.24 25.78
N LYS A 2 -17.51 -72.96 26.16
CA LYS A 2 -16.65 -71.76 25.96
C LYS A 2 -16.17 -71.44 24.53
N ALA A 3 -16.00 -70.20 24.08
CA ALA A 3 -16.41 -68.84 24.44
C ALA A 3 -15.82 -67.96 23.31
N LEU A 4 -16.47 -66.84 23.06
CA LEU A 4 -16.05 -65.72 22.21
C LEU A 4 -14.66 -65.15 22.60
N ASN A 5 -13.95 -64.53 21.64
CA ASN A 5 -13.07 -63.32 21.72
C ASN A 5 -11.81 -63.46 20.81
N LEU A 6 -11.60 -62.64 19.76
CA LEU A 6 -11.26 -61.21 19.70
C LEU A 6 -9.77 -60.95 19.97
N LEU A 7 -8.99 -60.58 18.93
CA LEU A 7 -7.81 -59.67 18.92
C LEU A 7 -7.10 -59.74 17.53
N THR A 8 -7.11 -58.68 16.69
CA THR A 8 -6.06 -57.62 16.53
C THR A 8 -4.69 -58.13 16.04
N ALA A 9 -3.89 -57.49 15.20
CA ALA A 9 -3.91 -56.23 14.44
C ALA A 9 -2.58 -56.22 13.60
N ALA A 10 -2.36 -55.11 12.89
CA ALA A 10 -1.09 -54.65 12.29
C ALA A 10 -0.92 -54.84 10.78
N LEU A 11 -1.81 -54.22 10.00
CA LEU A 11 -1.40 -53.59 8.75
C LEU A 11 -0.95 -52.16 9.07
N LEU A 12 0.37 -51.98 9.14
CA LEU A 12 1.04 -50.68 9.16
C LEU A 12 0.88 -50.03 7.78
N SER A 13 -0.25 -49.37 7.54
CA SER A 13 -0.36 -48.39 6.46
C SER A 13 0.22 -47.08 6.94
N THR A 14 1.50 -46.88 6.64
CA THR A 14 2.17 -45.58 6.69
C THR A 14 1.43 -44.60 5.80
N THR A 15 0.53 -43.81 6.38
CA THR A 15 0.05 -42.58 5.78
C THR A 15 1.15 -41.54 5.94
N ALA A 16 2.02 -41.45 4.94
CA ALA A 16 2.85 -40.28 4.74
C ALA A 16 1.90 -39.11 4.45
N VAL A 17 1.51 -38.38 5.50
CA VAL A 17 0.92 -37.06 5.36
C VAL A 17 2.01 -36.19 4.77
N PHE A 18 1.97 -35.98 3.46
CA PHE A 18 2.71 -34.92 2.81
C PHE A 18 2.18 -33.60 3.38
N ALA A 19 2.86 -33.10 4.42
CA ALA A 19 2.78 -31.72 4.81
C ALA A 19 3.31 -30.91 3.61
N GLN A 20 2.39 -30.43 2.78
CA GLN A 20 2.69 -29.51 1.70
C GLN A 20 3.18 -28.21 2.36
N ALA A 21 4.49 -28.12 2.52
CA ALA A 21 5.16 -26.94 3.06
C ALA A 21 5.01 -25.78 2.06
N THR A 22 3.92 -25.03 2.17
CA THR A 22 3.76 -23.76 1.46
C THR A 22 4.67 -22.72 2.12
N THR A 23 5.77 -22.38 1.46
CA THR A 23 6.69 -21.31 1.88
C THR A 23 7.15 -20.55 0.63
N PRO A 24 7.15 -19.19 0.57
CA PRO A 24 6.19 -18.23 1.09
C PRO A 24 5.57 -17.44 -0.09
N ALA A 25 4.42 -17.88 -0.61
CA ALA A 25 3.62 -17.07 -1.55
C ALA A 25 3.16 -15.73 -0.93
N THR A 26 3.16 -15.66 0.41
CA THR A 26 2.66 -14.53 1.19
C THR A 26 3.29 -13.17 0.86
N LYS A 27 4.59 -13.08 0.50
CA LYS A 27 5.20 -11.76 0.18
C LYS A 27 4.69 -11.20 -1.14
N ALA A 28 4.56 -12.06 -2.16
CA ALA A 28 4.05 -11.68 -3.48
C ALA A 28 2.54 -11.39 -3.39
N GLN A 29 1.76 -12.29 -2.79
CA GLN A 29 0.33 -12.08 -2.54
C GLN A 29 0.05 -10.82 -1.70
N MET A 30 0.87 -10.53 -0.68
CA MET A 30 0.73 -9.27 0.06
C MET A 30 1.11 -8.05 -0.77
N LYS A 31 1.97 -8.18 -1.79
CA LYS A 31 2.28 -7.11 -2.74
C LYS A 31 1.10 -6.86 -3.67
N ASP A 32 0.52 -7.93 -4.21
CA ASP A 32 -0.63 -7.87 -5.10
C ASP A 32 -1.82 -7.25 -4.35
N LEU A 33 -2.12 -7.73 -3.12
CA LEU A 33 -3.14 -7.13 -2.26
C LEU A 33 -2.91 -5.63 -1.98
N ARG A 34 -1.67 -5.15 -1.90
CA ARG A 34 -1.37 -3.70 -1.79
C ARG A 34 -1.65 -2.96 -3.10
N GLN A 35 -1.38 -3.58 -4.24
CA GLN A 35 -1.67 -3.02 -5.56
C GLN A 35 -3.18 -2.87 -5.76
N ASP A 36 -3.96 -3.91 -5.45
CA ASP A 36 -5.43 -3.87 -5.59
C ASP A 36 -6.05 -2.84 -4.63
N ILE A 37 -5.54 -2.76 -3.40
CA ILE A 37 -5.97 -1.72 -2.45
C ILE A 37 -5.77 -0.32 -3.04
N ARG A 38 -4.62 -0.09 -3.69
CA ARG A 38 -4.30 1.20 -4.33
C ARG A 38 -5.13 1.44 -5.59
N ALA A 39 -5.30 0.44 -6.45
CA ALA A 39 -6.14 0.52 -7.64
C ALA A 39 -7.57 0.91 -7.25
N LYS A 40 -8.19 0.17 -6.32
CA LYS A 40 -9.50 0.51 -5.76
C LYS A 40 -9.58 1.95 -5.22
N ASN A 41 -8.54 2.42 -4.51
CA ASN A 41 -8.54 3.77 -3.96
C ASN A 41 -8.38 4.84 -5.06
N ASN A 42 -7.63 4.55 -6.12
CA ASN A 42 -7.48 5.41 -7.29
C ASN A 42 -8.80 5.53 -8.05
N ASP A 43 -9.45 4.41 -8.35
CA ASP A 43 -10.72 4.37 -9.08
C ASP A 43 -11.81 5.12 -8.30
N LYS A 44 -11.87 4.94 -6.98
CA LYS A 44 -12.76 5.74 -6.12
C LYS A 44 -12.49 7.23 -6.22
N ALA A 45 -11.22 7.64 -6.18
CA ALA A 45 -10.86 9.04 -6.28
C ALA A 45 -11.13 9.63 -7.68
N ALA A 46 -10.95 8.83 -8.74
CA ALA A 46 -11.31 9.18 -10.11
C ALA A 46 -12.83 9.35 -10.24
N ALA A 47 -13.61 8.37 -9.78
CA ALA A 47 -15.07 8.45 -9.75
C ALA A 47 -15.57 9.71 -9.03
N GLU A 48 -15.04 10.02 -7.85
CA GLU A 48 -15.42 11.25 -7.15
C GLU A 48 -15.03 12.53 -7.91
N LYS A 49 -13.91 12.52 -8.63
CA LYS A 49 -13.49 13.67 -9.45
C LYS A 49 -14.45 13.86 -10.62
N ASP A 50 -14.88 12.79 -11.27
CA ASP A 50 -15.76 12.85 -12.43
C ASP A 50 -17.20 13.20 -12.02
N ILE A 51 -17.68 12.68 -10.89
CA ILE A 51 -18.94 13.14 -10.27
C ILE A 51 -18.92 14.65 -10.03
N ARG A 52 -17.80 15.21 -9.50
CA ARG A 52 -17.67 16.65 -9.24
C ARG A 52 -17.69 17.50 -10.51
N LYS A 53 -17.33 16.94 -11.67
CA LYS A 53 -17.43 17.61 -12.97
C LYS A 53 -18.79 17.43 -13.66
N GLY A 54 -19.58 16.44 -13.22
CA GLY A 54 -20.83 16.04 -13.88
C GLY A 54 -20.68 14.88 -14.87
N ASP A 55 -19.50 14.25 -14.95
CA ASP A 55 -19.19 13.16 -15.88
C ASP A 55 -19.62 11.80 -15.30
N TYR A 56 -20.94 11.57 -15.19
CA TYR A 56 -21.49 10.38 -14.53
C TYR A 56 -21.22 9.05 -15.26
N ALA A 57 -20.99 9.09 -16.58
CA ALA A 57 -20.65 7.90 -17.35
C ALA A 57 -19.26 7.38 -16.96
N ASP A 58 -18.26 8.26 -16.93
CA ASP A 58 -16.90 7.93 -16.51
C ASP A 58 -16.89 7.51 -15.05
N ALA A 59 -17.60 8.24 -14.18
CA ALA A 59 -17.73 7.85 -12.78
C ALA A 59 -18.32 6.44 -12.60
N LYS A 60 -19.28 6.03 -13.44
CA LYS A 60 -19.84 4.67 -13.40
C LYS A 60 -18.81 3.61 -13.80
N THR A 61 -17.97 3.90 -14.81
CA THR A 61 -16.86 3.04 -15.21
C THR A 61 -15.87 2.85 -14.06
N GLU A 62 -15.44 3.95 -13.44
CA GLU A 62 -14.51 3.93 -12.31
C GLU A 62 -15.10 3.21 -11.08
N ILE A 63 -16.39 3.39 -10.79
CA ILE A 63 -17.08 2.66 -9.71
C ILE A 63 -17.09 1.15 -9.99
N ASN A 64 -17.25 0.73 -11.25
CA ASN A 64 -17.23 -0.68 -11.61
C ASN A 64 -15.82 -1.27 -11.51
N ALA A 65 -14.78 -0.54 -11.93
CA ALA A 65 -13.40 -0.93 -11.70
C ALA A 65 -13.11 -1.13 -10.19
N ALA A 66 -13.51 -0.17 -9.36
CA ALA A 66 -13.37 -0.28 -7.90
C ALA A 66 -14.13 -1.47 -7.28
N LYS A 67 -15.21 -1.96 -7.92
CA LYS A 67 -15.92 -3.17 -7.48
C LYS A 67 -15.16 -4.44 -7.85
N THR A 68 -14.55 -4.48 -9.03
CA THR A 68 -13.67 -5.58 -9.46
C THR A 68 -12.50 -5.70 -8.49
N GLU A 69 -11.78 -4.60 -8.25
CA GLU A 69 -10.67 -4.57 -7.29
C GLU A 69 -11.09 -5.01 -5.88
N ARG A 70 -12.32 -4.67 -5.46
CA ARG A 70 -12.86 -5.13 -4.17
C ARG A 70 -13.09 -6.66 -4.14
N ALA A 71 -13.48 -7.27 -5.25
CA ALA A 71 -13.64 -8.71 -5.36
C ALA A 71 -12.28 -9.41 -5.30
N ASP A 72 -11.28 -8.88 -6.01
CA ASP A 72 -9.91 -9.42 -6.01
C ASP A 72 -9.28 -9.35 -4.61
N ILE A 73 -9.37 -8.19 -3.95
CA ILE A 73 -8.98 -8.02 -2.53
C ILE A 73 -9.65 -9.06 -1.63
N LYS A 74 -10.92 -9.41 -1.87
CA LYS A 74 -11.64 -10.39 -1.05
C LYS A 74 -11.09 -11.80 -1.27
N THR A 75 -10.82 -12.16 -2.52
CA THR A 75 -10.24 -13.46 -2.92
C THR A 75 -8.84 -13.62 -2.34
N ASP A 76 -7.96 -12.65 -2.56
CA ASP A 76 -6.58 -12.66 -2.06
C ASP A 76 -6.54 -12.68 -0.53
N ALA A 77 -7.39 -11.89 0.11
CA ALA A 77 -7.49 -11.88 1.57
C ALA A 77 -8.05 -13.19 2.13
N ALA A 78 -8.78 -14.00 1.36
CA ALA A 78 -9.24 -15.31 1.79
C ALA A 78 -8.09 -16.33 1.68
N ALA A 79 -7.38 -16.34 0.55
CA ALA A 79 -6.21 -17.19 0.32
C ALA A 79 -5.12 -16.94 1.39
N LEU A 80 -4.77 -15.68 1.63
CA LEU A 80 -3.81 -15.30 2.67
C LEU A 80 -4.24 -15.72 4.07
N LYS A 81 -5.55 -15.69 4.38
CA LYS A 81 -6.05 -16.19 5.68
C LYS A 81 -5.91 -17.69 5.81
N SER A 82 -6.20 -18.47 4.76
CA SER A 82 -5.98 -19.93 4.78
C SER A 82 -4.50 -20.29 4.92
N GLU A 83 -3.60 -19.42 4.47
CA GLU A 83 -2.15 -19.55 4.64
C GLU A 83 -1.63 -18.99 5.98
N GLY A 84 -2.54 -18.64 6.91
CA GLY A 84 -2.19 -18.21 8.27
C GLY A 84 -1.86 -16.72 8.44
N VAL A 85 -2.04 -15.88 7.41
CA VAL A 85 -1.85 -14.44 7.55
C VAL A 85 -3.05 -13.81 8.26
N ALA A 86 -2.85 -13.45 9.53
CA ALA A 86 -3.86 -12.70 10.28
C ALA A 86 -4.08 -11.29 9.68
N HIS A 87 -5.34 -10.91 9.48
CA HIS A 87 -5.80 -9.59 9.01
C HIS A 87 -5.04 -9.06 7.77
N PRO A 88 -5.04 -9.78 6.63
CA PRO A 88 -4.20 -9.45 5.48
C PRO A 88 -4.50 -8.06 4.90
N VAL A 89 -5.79 -7.70 4.76
CA VAL A 89 -6.20 -6.37 4.25
C VAL A 89 -5.74 -5.24 5.16
N ALA A 90 -5.83 -5.41 6.48
CA ALA A 90 -5.40 -4.38 7.44
C ALA A 90 -3.87 -4.19 7.40
N LYS A 91 -3.12 -5.30 7.31
CA LYS A 91 -1.67 -5.26 7.16
C LYS A 91 -1.24 -4.59 5.85
N ALA A 92 -1.86 -4.98 4.73
CA ALA A 92 -1.59 -4.39 3.43
C ALA A 92 -1.92 -2.89 3.42
N GLY A 93 -3.07 -2.50 3.96
CA GLY A 93 -3.46 -1.09 4.10
C GLY A 93 -2.49 -0.29 4.98
N ALA A 94 -2.01 -0.86 6.09
CA ALA A 94 -0.99 -0.23 6.93
C ALA A 94 0.35 -0.06 6.18
N GLN A 95 0.75 -1.05 5.38
CA GLN A 95 1.96 -0.97 4.56
C GLN A 95 1.85 0.09 3.46
N VAL A 96 0.70 0.22 2.79
CA VAL A 96 0.45 1.30 1.83
C VAL A 96 0.66 2.66 2.50
N LYS A 97 0.00 2.89 3.63
CA LYS A 97 0.14 4.14 4.39
C LYS A 97 1.59 4.40 4.82
N ALA A 98 2.30 3.38 5.31
CA ALA A 98 3.70 3.52 5.71
C ALA A 98 4.61 3.93 4.53
N ILE A 99 4.34 3.40 3.33
CA ILE A 99 5.06 3.78 2.11
C ILE A 99 4.79 5.25 1.77
N ASP A 100 3.53 5.68 1.81
CA ASP A 100 3.18 7.07 1.46
C ASP A 100 3.72 8.07 2.49
N GLU A 101 3.64 7.74 3.79
CA GLU A 101 4.28 8.55 4.83
C GLU A 101 5.79 8.65 4.64
N LYS A 102 6.45 7.55 4.24
CA LYS A 102 7.89 7.55 3.99
C LYS A 102 8.24 8.51 2.85
N LYS A 103 7.49 8.47 1.75
CA LYS A 103 7.72 9.37 0.62
C LYS A 103 7.51 10.84 0.99
N VAL A 104 6.39 11.15 1.65
CA VAL A 104 6.12 12.52 2.15
C VAL A 104 7.25 13.01 3.05
N ARG A 105 7.80 12.16 3.92
CA ARG A 105 8.94 12.54 4.78
C ARG A 105 10.24 12.76 3.99
N THR A 106 10.47 11.99 2.93
CA THR A 106 11.61 12.20 2.03
C THR A 106 11.48 13.56 1.36
N ASP A 107 10.34 13.85 0.71
CA ASP A 107 10.13 15.13 0.04
C ASP A 107 10.16 16.32 1.01
N GLU A 108 9.67 16.15 2.25
CA GLU A 108 9.81 17.17 3.30
C GLU A 108 11.27 17.44 3.68
N LYS A 109 12.12 16.41 3.65
CA LYS A 109 13.53 16.52 4.01
C LYS A 109 14.31 17.19 2.88
N ASP A 110 14.06 16.80 1.65
CA ASP A 110 14.73 17.34 0.46
C ASP A 110 14.36 18.82 0.30
N LEU A 111 13.06 19.16 0.40
CA LEU A 111 12.59 20.55 0.37
C LEU A 111 13.21 21.43 1.48
N ARG A 112 13.51 20.84 2.64
CA ARG A 112 14.19 21.56 3.74
C ARG A 112 15.68 21.74 3.45
N ALA A 113 16.32 20.76 2.83
CA ALA A 113 17.72 20.82 2.43
C ALA A 113 17.93 21.94 1.41
N ASP A 114 17.15 21.96 0.33
CA ASP A 114 17.27 22.96 -0.74
C ASP A 114 17.01 24.38 -0.22
N LYS A 115 15.99 24.56 0.63
CA LYS A 115 15.73 25.86 1.27
C LYS A 115 16.89 26.32 2.15
N LYS A 116 17.54 25.39 2.85
CA LYS A 116 18.69 25.69 3.71
C LYS A 116 19.92 26.03 2.86
N ALA A 117 20.14 25.31 1.76
CA ALA A 117 21.21 25.56 0.80
C ALA A 117 21.02 26.93 0.13
N ALA A 118 19.84 27.20 -0.45
CA ALA A 118 19.50 28.50 -1.00
C ALA A 118 19.74 29.66 -0.02
N ALA A 119 19.34 29.49 1.24
CA ALA A 119 19.57 30.50 2.27
C ALA A 119 21.05 30.69 2.62
N ALA A 120 21.87 29.64 2.53
CA ALA A 120 23.31 29.72 2.74
C ALA A 120 24.00 30.44 1.57
N ASP A 121 23.58 30.18 0.34
CA ASP A 121 24.20 30.77 -0.85
C ASP A 121 23.84 32.25 -1.01
N VAL A 122 22.59 32.61 -0.70
CA VAL A 122 22.20 34.03 -0.58
C VAL A 122 23.07 34.76 0.46
N LYS A 123 23.40 34.13 1.59
CA LYS A 123 24.28 34.74 2.60
C LYS A 123 25.73 34.90 2.14
N LYS A 124 26.20 34.01 1.26
CA LYS A 124 27.55 34.08 0.66
C LYS A 124 27.61 35.03 -0.55
N GLY A 125 26.47 35.47 -1.07
CA GLY A 125 26.37 36.26 -2.29
C GLY A 125 26.38 35.42 -3.58
N ASP A 126 26.23 34.10 -3.48
CA ASP A 126 26.15 33.21 -4.64
C ASP A 126 24.69 33.08 -5.12
N TYR A 127 24.27 34.06 -5.91
CA TYR A 127 22.89 34.10 -6.42
C TYR A 127 22.63 33.11 -7.55
N ALA A 128 23.66 32.61 -8.23
CA ALA A 128 23.51 31.62 -9.28
C ALA A 128 23.15 30.27 -8.67
N ASP A 129 23.89 29.84 -7.65
CA ASP A 129 23.62 28.61 -6.92
C ASP A 129 22.29 28.71 -6.17
N ALA A 130 22.03 29.82 -5.47
CA ALA A 130 20.74 30.05 -4.82
C ALA A 130 19.55 29.95 -5.78
N LYS A 131 19.71 30.35 -7.05
CA LYS A 131 18.65 30.23 -8.06
C LYS A 131 18.42 28.78 -8.48
N THR A 132 19.46 27.96 -8.50
CA THR A 132 19.36 26.52 -8.74
C THR A 132 18.63 25.84 -7.58
N GLU A 133 19.07 26.08 -6.35
CA GLU A 133 18.44 25.55 -5.13
C GLU A 133 16.96 25.95 -5.02
N VAL A 134 16.58 27.17 -5.43
CA VAL A 134 15.17 27.59 -5.48
C VAL A 134 14.37 26.85 -6.55
N LYS A 135 14.98 26.43 -7.66
CA LYS A 135 14.29 25.59 -8.66
C LYS A 135 14.09 24.17 -8.14
N ASP A 136 15.09 23.61 -7.48
CA ASP A 136 15.02 22.26 -6.90
C ASP A 136 13.96 22.24 -5.79
N ALA A 137 13.96 23.23 -4.90
CA ALA A 137 12.91 23.40 -3.89
C ALA A 137 11.48 23.55 -4.48
N LYS A 138 11.35 24.05 -5.72
CA LYS A 138 10.05 24.09 -6.41
C LYS A 138 9.65 22.72 -6.94
N ALA A 139 10.61 21.93 -7.45
CA ALA A 139 10.38 20.56 -7.87
C ALA A 139 9.96 19.70 -6.66
N ASP A 140 10.71 19.74 -5.58
CA ASP A 140 10.40 19.02 -4.34
C ASP A 140 9.04 19.40 -3.77
N ARG A 141 8.67 20.68 -3.82
CA ARG A 141 7.34 21.13 -3.40
C ARG A 141 6.23 20.52 -4.26
N LYS A 142 6.46 20.32 -5.56
CA LYS A 142 5.49 19.70 -6.47
C LYS A 142 5.33 18.22 -6.13
N ASP A 143 6.44 17.53 -5.90
CA ASP A 143 6.45 16.11 -5.54
C ASP A 143 5.79 15.89 -4.18
N LEU A 144 6.15 16.69 -3.17
CA LEU A 144 5.49 16.70 -1.86
C LEU A 144 3.97 16.89 -1.98
N LYS A 145 3.52 17.79 -2.87
CA LYS A 145 2.08 18.03 -3.09
C LYS A 145 1.40 16.81 -3.71
N GLN A 146 2.07 16.10 -4.60
CA GLN A 146 1.56 14.87 -5.20
C GLN A 146 1.48 13.74 -4.15
N ASP A 147 2.53 13.56 -3.36
CA ASP A 147 2.59 12.49 -2.37
C ASP A 147 1.66 12.74 -1.19
N VAL A 148 1.45 14.00 -0.81
CA VAL A 148 0.40 14.39 0.15
C VAL A 148 -1.01 14.05 -0.36
N ARG A 149 -1.28 14.19 -1.66
CA ARG A 149 -2.58 13.81 -2.25
C ARG A 149 -2.74 12.29 -2.24
N THR A 150 -1.71 11.54 -2.64
CA THR A 150 -1.69 10.08 -2.57
C THR A 150 -1.93 9.60 -1.14
N ALA A 151 -1.18 10.12 -0.17
CA ALA A 151 -1.30 9.77 1.25
C ALA A 151 -2.72 10.02 1.80
N LYS A 152 -3.35 11.14 1.44
CA LYS A 152 -4.73 11.44 1.83
C LYS A 152 -5.73 10.44 1.22
N ARG A 153 -5.57 10.11 -0.05
CA ARG A 153 -6.39 9.10 -0.75
C ARG A 153 -6.25 7.72 -0.08
N ASP A 154 -5.06 7.37 0.36
CA ASP A 154 -4.78 6.12 1.06
C ASP A 154 -5.12 6.17 2.56
N GLY A 155 -5.74 7.26 3.03
CA GLY A 155 -6.38 7.38 4.34
C GLY A 155 -5.51 7.97 5.45
N ILE A 156 -4.45 8.70 5.11
CA ILE A 156 -3.65 9.50 6.04
C ILE A 156 -4.24 10.91 6.14
N LYS A 157 -4.84 11.25 7.29
CA LYS A 157 -5.54 12.54 7.48
C LYS A 157 -4.59 13.74 7.46
N HIS A 158 -3.43 13.62 8.11
CA HIS A 158 -2.44 14.68 8.27
C HIS A 158 -1.05 14.18 7.86
N PRO A 159 -0.77 14.07 6.55
CA PRO A 159 0.48 13.49 6.06
C PRO A 159 1.70 14.40 6.30
N VAL A 160 1.50 15.72 6.26
CA VAL A 160 2.53 16.71 6.56
C VAL A 160 2.46 17.04 8.04
N ARG A 161 3.58 16.90 8.75
CA ARG A 161 3.67 17.38 10.13
C ARG A 161 4.04 18.85 10.09
N ARG A 162 3.16 19.72 10.63
CA ARG A 162 3.53 21.12 10.88
C ARG A 162 4.75 21.09 11.81
N ALA A 163 5.87 21.64 11.35
CA ALA A 163 7.00 21.92 12.24
C ALA A 163 6.46 22.78 13.40
N ARG A 164 6.68 22.31 14.62
CA ARG A 164 6.51 23.11 15.84
C ARG A 164 7.78 23.90 16.05
#